data_AF-A0A843RZQ3-F1
#
_entry.id   AF-A0A843RZQ3-F1
#
_cell.length_a   1.000
_cell.length_b   1.000
_cell.length_c   1.000
_cell.angle_alpha   90.00
_cell.angle_beta   90.00
_cell.angle_gamma   90.00
#
_symmetry.space_group_name_H-M   'P 1'
#
loop_
_entity.id
_entity.type
_entity.pdbx_description
1 polymer ?
#
loop_
_entity_poly.entity_id
_entity_poly.type
_entity_poly.pdbx_seq_one_letter_code
_entity_poly.pdbx_strand_id
1 'polypeptide(L)'
;MSRTVPLEESEKARSKRLYRLLRNAALDGPVMTPLLVRLALGPAPQGWIPIVVDQTTIRGTPVILAGVRVAHRVLPVAFACCDYATLRKSQHVVEESPLLLIAASCRPVASRSSSSIAV
;
A
#
# COMPACT_ATOMS: atom_id res chain seq x y z
N MET A 1 -7.24 15.58 12.66
CA MET A 1 -6.19 15.42 13.69
C MET A 1 -5.52 14.06 13.49
N SER A 2 -4.52 13.97 12.61
CA SER A 2 -3.70 12.75 12.51
C SER A 2 -2.74 12.72 13.70
N ARG A 3 -2.68 11.58 14.39
CA ARG A 3 -1.70 11.35 15.45
C ARG A 3 -0.32 11.26 14.80
N THR A 4 0.38 12.39 14.71
CA THR A 4 1.81 12.37 14.43
C THR A 4 2.50 11.99 15.75
N VAL A 5 3.26 10.89 15.72
CA VAL A 5 4.13 10.54 16.85
C VAL A 5 5.03 11.74 17.10
N PRO A 6 5.07 12.31 18.32
CA PRO A 6 5.97 13.42 18.61
C PRO A 6 7.40 12.91 18.44
N LEU A 7 8.06 13.40 17.40
CA LEU A 7 9.48 13.15 17.15
C LEU A 7 10.22 14.40 17.61
N GLU A 8 11.39 14.23 18.24
CA GLU A 8 12.26 15.32 18.73
C GLU A 8 12.79 16.24 17.61
N GLU A 9 12.51 15.90 16.35
CA GLU A 9 12.91 16.67 15.18
C GLU A 9 12.04 17.91 14.94
N SER A 10 12.70 18.97 14.45
CA SER A 10 12.03 20.19 14.01
C SER A 10 11.11 19.95 12.80
N GLU A 11 10.08 20.79 12.66
CA GLU A 11 9.16 20.76 11.52
C GLU A 11 9.90 20.81 10.17
N LYS A 12 10.90 21.69 10.05
CA LYS A 12 11.72 21.83 8.84
C LYS A 12 12.42 20.50 8.47
N ALA A 13 12.97 19.79 9.45
CA ALA A 13 13.61 18.50 9.22
C ALA A 13 12.60 17.43 8.76
N ARG A 14 11.41 17.43 9.37
CA ARG A 14 10.30 16.53 9.03
C ARG A 14 9.81 16.75 7.59
N SER A 15 9.53 18.01 7.24
CA SER A 15 9.09 18.41 5.89
C SER A 15 10.13 18.06 4.83
N LYS A 16 11.42 18.29 5.11
CA LYS A 16 12.52 17.93 4.20
C LYS A 16 12.62 16.42 3.97
N ARG A 17 12.40 15.61 5.02
CA ARG A 17 12.43 14.14 4.92
C ARG A 17 11.24 13.60 4.14
N LEU A 18 10.04 14.08 4.42
CA LEU A 18 8.84 13.72 3.66
C LEU A 18 9.02 14.06 2.18
N TYR A 19 9.50 15.27 1.87
CA TYR A 19 9.80 15.67 0.50
C TYR A 19 10.82 14.74 -0.18
N ARG A 20 11.89 14.34 0.51
CA ARG A 20 12.88 13.41 -0.02
C ARG A 20 12.29 12.02 -0.26
N LEU A 21 11.46 11.52 0.66
CA LEU A 21 10.77 10.24 0.52
C LEU A 21 9.83 10.25 -0.70
N LEU A 22 9.01 11.29 -0.83
CA LEU A 22 8.05 11.43 -1.93
C LEU A 22 8.71 11.64 -3.30
N ARG A 23 9.98 12.03 -3.35
CA ARG A 23 10.77 12.16 -4.58
C ARG A 23 11.78 11.03 -4.78
N ASN A 24 11.72 9.98 -3.96
CA ASN A 24 12.62 8.84 -4.10
C ASN A 24 12.13 7.97 -5.27
N ALA A 25 12.95 7.82 -6.31
CA ALA A 25 12.60 6.98 -7.47
C ALA A 25 12.48 5.49 -7.14
N ALA A 26 13.06 5.03 -6.02
CA ALA A 26 12.87 3.67 -5.53
C ALA A 26 11.51 3.47 -4.84
N LEU A 27 10.74 4.53 -4.61
CA LEU A 27 9.40 4.47 -4.05
C LEU A 27 8.40 4.12 -5.16
N ASP A 28 8.33 2.83 -5.48
CA ASP A 28 7.40 2.29 -6.45
C ASP A 28 6.11 1.76 -5.80
N GLY A 29 4.95 2.05 -6.42
CA GLY A 29 3.63 1.77 -5.87
C GLY A 29 3.42 0.28 -5.55
N PRO A 30 3.60 -0.64 -6.51
CA PRO A 30 3.51 -2.08 -6.29
C PRO A 30 4.48 -2.59 -5.20
N VAL A 31 5.69 -2.03 -5.12
CA VAL A 31 6.68 -2.38 -4.09
C VAL A 31 6.21 -1.94 -2.70
N MET A 32 5.47 -0.83 -2.61
CA MET A 32 4.91 -0.34 -1.35
C MET A 32 3.68 -1.12 -0.88
N THR A 33 2.90 -1.73 -1.79
CA THR A 33 1.64 -2.41 -1.43
C THR A 33 1.78 -3.40 -0.27
N PRO A 34 2.76 -4.32 -0.23
CA PRO A 34 2.92 -5.24 0.89
C PRO A 34 3.18 -4.55 2.23
N LEU A 35 3.91 -3.44 2.22
CA LEU A 35 4.21 -2.66 3.42
C LEU A 35 2.96 -1.93 3.91
N LEU A 36 2.18 -1.34 3.00
CA LEU A 36 0.94 -0.65 3.33
C LEU A 36 -0.13 -1.62 3.85
N VAL A 37 -0.25 -2.81 3.25
CA VAL A 37 -1.15 -3.87 3.72
C VAL A 37 -0.78 -4.31 5.14
N ARG A 38 0.50 -4.56 5.42
CA ARG A 38 0.95 -4.93 6.78
C ARG A 38 0.77 -3.80 7.79
N LEU A 39 1.00 -2.56 7.39
CA LEU A 39 0.75 -1.40 8.24
C LEU A 39 -0.75 -1.28 8.58
N ALA A 40 -1.62 -1.56 7.62
CA ALA A 40 -3.07 -1.45 7.78
C ALA A 40 -3.69 -2.62 8.56
N LEU A 41 -3.25 -3.85 8.29
CA LEU A 41 -3.90 -5.07 8.77
C LEU A 41 -3.06 -5.88 9.78
N GLY A 42 -1.81 -5.49 10.01
CA GLY A 42 -0.86 -6.24 10.82
C GLY A 42 -0.09 -7.32 10.04
N PRO A 43 0.81 -8.07 10.72
CA PRO A 43 1.75 -8.99 10.07
C PRO A 43 1.13 -10.30 9.58
N ALA A 44 -0.04 -10.69 10.10
CA ALA A 44 -0.72 -11.94 9.76
C ALA A 44 -2.24 -11.74 9.86
N PRO A 45 -2.86 -11.03 8.90
CA PRO A 45 -4.30 -10.80 8.93
C PRO A 45 -5.07 -12.12 8.80
N GLN A 46 -6.14 -12.26 9.58
CA GLN A 46 -6.97 -13.46 9.61
C GLN A 46 -8.40 -13.16 9.17
N GLY A 47 -9.06 -14.14 8.57
CA GLY A 47 -10.46 -14.06 8.15
C GLY A 47 -10.69 -13.30 6.84
N TRP A 48 -11.93 -12.91 6.59
CA TRP A 48 -12.34 -12.18 5.40
C TRP A 48 -11.93 -10.71 5.49
N ILE A 49 -11.20 -10.24 4.48
CA ILE A 49 -10.71 -8.86 4.40
C ILE A 49 -11.54 -8.13 3.34
N PRO A 50 -12.45 -7.21 3.73
CA PRO A 50 -13.21 -6.43 2.76
C PRO A 50 -12.29 -5.42 2.07
N ILE A 51 -12.28 -5.44 0.74
CA ILE A 51 -11.56 -4.49 -0.10
C ILE A 51 -12.58 -3.58 -0.80
N VAL A 52 -12.36 -2.27 -0.70
CA VAL A 52 -13.09 -1.28 -1.47
C VAL A 52 -12.24 -0.93 -2.68
N VAL A 53 -12.81 -1.14 -3.86
CA VAL A 53 -12.22 -0.69 -5.12
C VAL A 53 -12.96 0.56 -5.54
N ASP A 54 -12.20 1.59 -5.90
CA ASP A 54 -12.72 2.85 -6.41
C ASP A 54 -11.88 3.31 -7.59
N GLN A 55 -12.48 4.07 -8.49
CA GLN A 55 -11.79 4.69 -9.59
C GLN A 55 -11.85 6.20 -9.47
N THR A 56 -10.69 6.83 -9.56
CA THR A 56 -10.58 8.29 -9.54
C THR A 56 -9.68 8.78 -10.65
N THR A 57 -9.52 10.10 -10.75
CA THR A 57 -8.59 10.73 -11.70
C THR A 57 -7.61 11.61 -10.94
N ILE A 58 -6.33 11.34 -11.08
CA ILE A 58 -5.25 12.13 -10.48
C ILE A 58 -4.55 12.90 -11.60
N ARG A 59 -4.71 14.22 -11.63
CA ARG A 59 -4.09 15.11 -12.64
C ARG A 59 -4.32 14.64 -14.09
N GLY A 60 -5.53 14.19 -14.40
CA GLY A 60 -5.90 13.70 -15.74
C GLY A 60 -5.50 12.26 -16.02
N THR A 61 -4.82 11.58 -15.10
CA THR A 61 -4.55 10.14 -15.20
C THR A 61 -5.63 9.37 -14.44
N PRO A 62 -6.41 8.50 -15.09
CA PRO A 62 -7.31 7.59 -14.40
C PRO A 62 -6.53 6.61 -13.53
N VAL A 63 -6.99 6.41 -12.31
CA VAL A 63 -6.33 5.56 -11.31
C VAL A 63 -7.38 4.68 -10.65
N ILE A 64 -7.10 3.38 -10.61
CA ILE A 64 -7.84 2.43 -9.79
C ILE A 64 -7.16 2.37 -8.44
N LEU A 65 -7.94 2.52 -7.38
CA LEU A 65 -7.52 2.45 -5.99
C LEU A 65 -8.15 1.22 -5.34
N ALA A 66 -7.34 0.47 -4.60
CA ALA A 66 -7.82 -0.60 -3.74
C ALA A 66 -7.44 -0.28 -2.29
N GLY A 67 -8.45 -0.22 -1.42
CA GLY A 67 -8.31 0.15 -0.03
C GLY A 67 -8.92 -0.86 0.92
N VAL A 68 -8.37 -0.92 2.12
CA VAL A 68 -8.85 -1.76 3.23
C VAL A 68 -9.45 -0.90 4.33
N ARG A 69 -10.37 -1.45 5.12
CA ARG A 69 -10.98 -0.70 6.23
C ARG A 69 -10.05 -0.67 7.45
N VAL A 70 -9.71 0.53 7.91
CA VAL A 70 -8.94 0.78 9.14
C VAL A 70 -9.66 1.85 9.95
N ALA A 71 -10.02 1.57 11.21
CA ALA A 71 -10.68 2.51 12.12
C ALA A 71 -11.87 3.26 11.46
N HIS A 72 -12.76 2.51 10.81
CA HIS A 72 -13.95 3.01 10.08
C HIS A 72 -13.68 3.86 8.83
N ARG A 73 -12.43 3.97 8.37
CA ARG A 73 -12.06 4.65 7.12
C ARG A 73 -11.51 3.67 6.11
N VAL A 74 -11.61 4.00 4.83
CA VAL A 74 -10.92 3.27 3.76
C VAL A 74 -9.51 3.84 3.64
N LEU A 75 -8.51 3.00 3.86
CA LEU A 75 -7.11 3.33 3.65
C LEU A 75 -6.66 2.71 2.32
N PRO A 76 -6.28 3.52 1.31
CA PRO A 76 -5.71 3.01 0.08
C PRO A 76 -4.39 2.29 0.36
N VAL A 77 -4.25 1.06 -0.12
CA VAL A 77 -3.04 0.23 0.06
C VAL A 77 -2.42 -0.22 -1.26
N ALA A 78 -3.18 -0.16 -2.35
CA ALA A 78 -2.68 -0.40 -3.69
C ALA A 78 -3.36 0.54 -4.69
N PHE A 79 -2.68 0.81 -5.80
CA PHE A 79 -3.24 1.56 -6.90
C PHE A 79 -2.63 1.11 -8.22
N ALA A 80 -3.35 1.35 -9.32
CA ALA A 80 -2.87 1.13 -10.67
C ALA A 80 -3.28 2.31 -11.55
N CYS A 81 -2.35 2.87 -12.32
CA CYS A 81 -2.66 3.86 -13.33
C CYS A 81 -3.31 3.17 -14.53
N CYS A 82 -4.50 3.62 -14.91
CA CYS A 82 -5.22 3.16 -16.09
C CYS A 82 -5.08 4.20 -17.19
N ASP A 83 -4.10 4.01 -18.06
CA ASP A 83 -4.09 4.75 -19.30
C ASP A 83 -4.99 4.03 -20.32
N TYR A 84 -6.21 4.54 -20.49
CA TYR A 84 -7.19 3.99 -21.42
C TYR A 84 -6.71 3.96 -22.87
N ALA A 85 -5.78 4.84 -23.25
CA ALA A 85 -5.23 4.85 -24.60
C ALA A 85 -4.30 3.65 -24.87
N THR A 86 -3.73 3.05 -23.82
CA THR A 86 -2.77 1.94 -23.91
C THR A 86 -3.34 0.60 -23.42
N LEU A 87 -4.57 0.61 -22.91
CA LEU A 87 -5.29 -0.57 -22.43
C LEU A 87 -5.60 -1.53 -23.60
N ARG A 88 -4.83 -2.62 -23.70
CA ARG A 88 -5.03 -3.66 -24.73
C ARG A 88 -6.05 -4.74 -24.34
N LYS A 89 -6.58 -4.67 -23.12
CA LYS A 89 -7.52 -5.66 -22.54
C LYS A 89 -8.68 -4.93 -21.86
N SER A 90 -9.66 -5.69 -21.37
CA SER A 90 -10.72 -5.14 -20.51
C SER A 90 -10.14 -4.51 -19.25
N GLN A 91 -10.76 -3.42 -18.78
CA GLN A 91 -10.46 -2.76 -17.51
C GLN A 91 -10.47 -3.73 -16.32
N HIS A 92 -11.28 -4.78 -16.39
CA HIS A 92 -11.36 -5.82 -15.36
C HIS A 92 -9.98 -6.42 -15.02
N VAL A 93 -9.11 -6.60 -16.01
CA VAL A 93 -7.76 -7.13 -15.80
C VAL A 93 -6.89 -6.16 -14.99
N VAL A 94 -7.10 -4.86 -15.17
CA VAL A 94 -6.36 -3.84 -14.43
C VAL A 94 -6.87 -3.73 -13.00
N GLU A 95 -8.19 -3.86 -12.79
CA GLU A 95 -8.83 -3.94 -11.46
C GLU A 95 -8.35 -5.16 -10.66
N GLU A 96 -8.13 -6.30 -11.33
CA GLU A 96 -7.68 -7.54 -10.69
C GLU A 96 -6.24 -7.43 -10.16
N SER A 97 -5.38 -6.67 -10.84
CA SER A 97 -3.95 -6.56 -10.48
C SER A 97 -3.68 -6.04 -9.05
N PRO A 98 -4.27 -4.94 -8.55
CA PRO A 98 -4.09 -4.51 -7.17
C PRO A 98 -4.72 -5.49 -6.17
N LEU A 99 -5.80 -6.20 -6.53
CA LEU A 99 -6.42 -7.20 -5.66
C LEU A 99 -5.49 -8.39 -5.44
N LEU A 100 -4.86 -8.88 -6.50
CA LEU A 100 -3.86 -9.96 -6.43
C LEU A 100 -2.64 -9.56 -5.59
N LEU A 101 -2.17 -8.31 -5.74
CA LEU A 101 -1.06 -7.79 -4.92
C LEU A 101 -1.43 -7.72 -3.43
N ILE A 102 -2.63 -7.27 -3.10
CA ILE A 102 -3.11 -7.26 -1.71
C ILE A 102 -3.23 -8.69 -1.18
N ALA A 103 -3.83 -9.60 -1.94
CA ALA A 103 -3.97 -11.00 -1.55
C ALA A 103 -2.62 -11.68 -1.31
N ALA A 104 -1.63 -11.43 -2.18
CA ALA A 104 -0.25 -11.93 -1.99
C ALA A 104 0.41 -11.35 -0.73
N SER A 105 0.09 -10.10 -0.39
CA SER A 105 0.63 -9.39 0.77
C SER A 105 0.07 -9.85 2.10
N CYS A 106 -1.15 -10.41 2.11
CA CYS A 106 -1.80 -10.97 3.29
C CYS A 106 -1.24 -12.34 3.70
N ARG A 107 -0.38 -12.96 2.88
CA ARG A 107 0.21 -14.26 3.21
C ARG A 107 1.17 -14.11 4.40
N PRO A 108 1.17 -15.08 5.34
CA PRO A 108 2.14 -15.07 6.43
C PRO A 108 3.56 -15.03 5.87
N VAL A 109 4.39 -14.13 6.40
CA VAL A 109 5.84 -14.23 6.19
C VAL A 109 6.28 -15.50 6.89
N ALA A 110 6.86 -16.45 6.14
CA ALA A 110 7.46 -17.63 6.74
C ALA A 110 8.36 -17.19 7.91
N SER A 111 8.08 -17.68 9.11
CA SER A 111 8.95 -17.43 10.25
C SER A 111 10.33 -17.96 9.86
N ARG A 112 11.35 -17.09 9.91
CA ARG A 112 12.72 -17.60 9.98
C ARG A 112 12.75 -18.43 11.26
N SER A 113 12.83 -19.76 11.13
CA SER A 113 13.14 -20.61 12.26
C SER A 113 14.45 -20.09 12.83
N SER A 114 14.38 -19.46 14.00
CA SER A 114 15.56 -19.21 14.81
C SER A 114 16.08 -20.60 15.21
N SER A 115 16.94 -21.18 14.38
CA SER A 115 17.81 -22.25 14.80
C SER A 115 18.64 -21.67 15.94
N SER A 116 18.27 -22.05 17.16
CA SER A 116 19.04 -21.83 18.38
C SER A 116 20.45 -22.35 18.11
N ILE A 117 21.38 -21.43 17.90
CA ILE A 117 22.80 -21.72 18.00
C ILE A 117 23.06 -21.86 19.49
N ALA A 118 23.06 -23.10 19.97
CA ALA A 118 23.64 -23.46 21.24
C ALA A 118 25.17 -23.39 21.07
N VAL A 119 25.79 -22.44 21.76
CA VAL A 119 27.22 -22.44 22.10
C VAL A 119 27.30 -22.30 23.61
#